data_AF-A0A225DSV7-F1
#
_entry.id   AF-A0A225DSV7-F1
#
_cell.length_a   1.000
_cell.length_b   1.000
_cell.length_c   1.000
_cell.angle_alpha   90.00
_cell.angle_beta   90.00
_cell.angle_gamma   90.00
#
_symmetry.space_group_name_H-M   'P 1'
#
loop_
_entity.id
_entity.type
_entity.pdbx_description
1 polymer ?
#
loop_
_entity_poly.entity_id
_entity_poly.type
_entity_poly.pdbx_seq_one_letter_code
_entity_poly.pdbx_strand_id
1 'polypeptide(L)'
;MKREIESFRPNRVAVDSLSALERVSSPKGFREFVIGLTSFVKHQEMAGLFTATSPQLLGGSSVTETHISTITDSIILLRYVETFGEMRRGLTVLKMRGSMHDKDIREFHIDGSGMHLGRPFRGVSGILSGHFVHAPSDEVQRITDMFADGKPRRS
;
A
#
# COMPACT_ATOMS: atom_id res chain seq x y z
N MET A 1 22.63 11.76 6.37
CA MET A 1 21.80 11.61 5.15
C MET A 1 22.01 12.74 4.13
N LYS A 2 21.88 14.02 4.50
CA LYS A 2 22.08 15.13 3.54
C LYS A 2 23.47 15.13 2.91
N ARG A 3 24.52 15.02 3.74
CA ARG A 3 25.92 14.96 3.30
C ARG A 3 26.17 13.82 2.30
N GLU A 4 25.60 12.66 2.55
CA GLU A 4 25.72 11.47 1.70
C GLU A 4 24.98 11.67 0.38
N ILE A 5 23.81 12.30 0.40
CA ILE A 5 23.07 12.65 -0.83
C ILE A 5 23.83 13.69 -1.65
N GLU A 6 24.42 14.70 -1.00
CA GLU A 6 25.19 15.75 -1.68
C GLU A 6 26.49 15.20 -2.31
N SER A 7 27.15 14.24 -1.66
CA SER A 7 28.37 13.63 -2.18
C SER A 7 28.10 12.58 -3.26
N PHE A 8 27.09 11.73 -3.07
CA PHE A 8 26.77 10.61 -3.98
C PHE A 8 25.87 11.02 -5.15
N ARG A 9 25.04 12.06 -4.98
CA ARG A 9 24.04 12.54 -5.96
C ARG A 9 23.15 11.42 -6.54
N PRO A 10 22.42 10.66 -5.71
CA PRO A 10 21.57 9.58 -6.19
C PRO A 10 20.35 10.10 -6.97
N ASN A 11 19.83 9.29 -7.90
CA ASN A 11 18.50 9.52 -8.48
C ASN A 11 17.37 8.92 -7.63
N ARG A 12 17.69 8.02 -6.70
CA ARG A 12 16.73 7.28 -5.86
C ARG A 12 17.25 7.08 -4.45
N VAL A 13 16.36 7.15 -3.48
CA VAL A 13 16.66 6.92 -2.07
C VAL A 13 15.62 5.98 -1.49
N ALA A 14 16.07 4.98 -0.73
CA ALA A 14 15.21 4.12 0.07
C ALA A 14 15.53 4.31 1.55
N VAL A 15 14.50 4.51 2.38
CA VAL A 15 14.63 4.63 3.84
C VAL A 15 13.83 3.51 4.48
N ASP A 16 14.55 2.61 5.15
CA ASP A 16 13.99 1.42 5.81
C ASP A 16 14.39 1.38 7.29
N SER A 17 13.50 1.62 8.27
CA SER A 17 12.09 2.01 8.17
C SER A 17 11.76 3.29 8.92
N LEU A 18 10.74 4.03 8.46
CA LEU A 18 10.21 5.19 9.18
C LEU A 18 9.63 4.79 10.55
N SER A 19 9.09 3.57 10.66
CA SER A 19 8.54 3.06 11.93
C SER A 19 9.60 2.92 13.03
N ALA A 20 10.88 2.73 12.69
CA ALA A 20 11.95 2.76 13.68
C ALA A 20 12.14 4.17 14.27
N LEU A 21 12.01 5.20 13.45
CA LEU A 21 12.14 6.60 13.86
C LEU A 21 10.90 7.08 14.63
N GLU A 22 9.73 6.59 14.26
CA GLU A 22 8.47 6.88 14.95
C GLU A 22 8.52 6.46 16.43
N ARG A 23 9.08 5.27 16.71
CA ARG A 23 9.17 4.73 18.09
C ARG A 23 9.99 5.57 19.06
N VAL A 24 10.97 6.33 18.56
CA VAL A 24 11.91 7.11 19.39
C VAL A 24 11.61 8.61 19.38
N SER A 25 10.51 9.02 18.73
CA SER A 25 10.16 10.42 18.49
C SER A 25 8.79 10.74 19.04
N SER A 26 8.54 12.01 19.36
CA SER A 26 7.16 12.47 19.59
C SER A 26 6.37 12.44 18.26
N PRO A 27 5.04 12.25 18.27
CA PRO A 27 4.23 12.26 17.05
C PRO A 27 4.41 13.52 16.20
N LYS A 28 4.53 14.69 16.85
CA LYS A 28 4.80 15.97 16.18
C LYS A 28 6.20 16.00 15.56
N GLY A 29 7.23 15.63 16.31
CA GLY A 29 8.61 15.62 15.83
C GLY A 29 8.82 14.64 14.67
N PHE A 30 8.20 13.46 14.75
CA PHE A 30 8.20 12.49 13.67
C PHE A 30 7.53 13.04 12.40
N ARG A 31 6.37 13.68 12.54
CA ARG A 31 5.67 14.30 11.42
C ARG A 31 6.50 15.40 10.76
N GLU A 32 7.09 16.31 11.55
CA GLU A 32 7.98 17.37 11.05
C GLU A 32 9.20 16.80 10.33
N PHE A 33 9.79 15.73 10.87
CA PHE A 33 10.89 15.01 10.24
C PHE A 33 10.48 14.42 8.88
N VAL A 34 9.35 13.72 8.78
CA VAL A 34 8.87 13.12 7.52
C VAL A 34 8.58 14.20 6.47
N ILE A 35 7.99 15.33 6.88
CA ILE A 35 7.79 16.48 5.98
C ILE A 35 9.13 17.01 5.48
N GLY A 36 10.08 17.30 6.39
CA GLY A 36 11.38 17.82 6.01
C GLY A 36 12.16 16.88 5.09
N LEU A 37 12.10 15.58 5.37
CA LEU A 37 12.76 14.55 4.58
C LEU A 37 12.14 14.43 3.19
N THR A 38 10.82 14.32 3.09
CA THR A 38 10.12 14.22 1.80
C THR A 38 10.27 15.48 0.96
N SER A 39 10.19 16.67 1.57
CA SER A 39 10.46 17.95 0.89
C SER A 39 11.89 18.03 0.38
N PHE A 40 12.88 17.60 1.16
CA PHE A 40 14.28 17.57 0.73
C PHE A 40 14.49 16.64 -0.47
N VAL A 41 13.93 15.41 -0.40
CA VAL A 41 14.03 14.44 -1.49
C VAL A 41 13.39 14.96 -2.78
N LYS A 42 12.21 15.60 -2.67
CA LYS A 42 11.52 16.24 -3.80
C LYS A 42 12.30 17.41 -4.39
N HIS A 43 12.90 18.25 -3.55
CA HIS A 43 13.67 19.41 -4.00
C HIS A 43 14.94 19.01 -4.77
N GLN A 44 15.52 17.85 -4.44
CA GLN A 44 16.65 17.27 -5.15
C GLN A 44 16.23 16.45 -6.38
N GLU A 45 14.94 16.46 -6.76
CA GLU A 45 14.39 15.72 -7.91
C GLU A 45 14.64 14.20 -7.86
N MET A 46 14.72 13.63 -6.65
CA MET A 46 14.97 12.21 -6.44
C MET A 46 13.67 11.44 -6.18
N ALA A 47 13.63 10.17 -6.59
CA ALA A 47 12.56 9.26 -6.17
C ALA A 47 12.84 8.70 -4.77
N GLY A 48 11.93 8.95 -3.82
CA GLY A 48 12.01 8.42 -2.45
C GLY A 48 11.07 7.24 -2.22
N LEU A 49 11.60 6.13 -1.72
CA LEU A 49 10.85 5.01 -1.17
C LEU A 49 11.02 4.97 0.35
N PHE A 50 9.92 4.92 1.08
CA PHE A 50 9.92 4.89 2.54
C PHE A 50 9.11 3.69 3.00
N THR A 51 9.69 2.85 3.86
CA THR A 51 8.96 1.72 4.45
C THR A 51 8.38 2.11 5.81
N ALA A 52 7.19 1.60 6.10
CA ALA A 52 6.56 1.72 7.41
C ALA A 52 5.85 0.40 7.72
N THR A 53 6.04 -0.11 8.92
CA THR A 53 5.42 -1.32 9.44
C THR A 53 4.23 -0.93 10.30
N SER A 54 3.05 -1.46 9.96
CA SER A 54 1.89 -1.36 10.85
C SER A 54 2.11 -2.29 12.06
N PRO A 55 1.76 -1.86 13.29
CA PRO A 55 1.79 -2.72 14.45
C PRO A 55 0.74 -3.84 14.39
N GLN A 56 -0.28 -3.73 13.53
CA GLN A 56 -1.29 -4.76 13.38
C GLN A 56 -1.06 -5.63 12.13
N LEU A 57 -1.06 -6.95 12.33
CA LEU A 57 -0.72 -7.94 11.30
C LEU A 57 -1.88 -8.27 10.34
N LEU A 58 -3.10 -8.40 10.86
CA LEU A 58 -4.27 -8.92 10.10
C LEU A 58 -5.33 -7.87 9.80
N GLY A 59 -5.19 -6.65 10.31
CA GLY A 59 -6.24 -5.64 10.23
C GLY A 59 -6.01 -4.54 11.24
N GLY A 60 -6.58 -3.37 11.01
CA GLY A 60 -6.37 -2.21 11.87
C GLY A 60 -6.13 -0.93 11.09
N SER A 61 -6.29 0.16 11.84
CA SER A 61 -5.64 1.46 11.68
C SER A 61 -5.00 1.66 10.32
N SER A 62 -5.77 2.25 9.41
CA SER A 62 -5.37 2.49 8.02
C SER A 62 -4.03 3.24 7.96
N VAL A 63 -3.26 3.09 6.88
CA VAL A 63 -2.11 3.97 6.56
C VAL A 63 -2.47 5.47 6.66
N THR A 64 -3.77 5.79 6.63
CA THR A 64 -4.31 7.12 6.89
C THR A 64 -4.24 7.61 8.34
N GLU A 65 -4.12 6.74 9.34
CA GLU A 65 -4.08 7.12 10.75
C GLU A 65 -2.72 7.71 11.17
N THR A 66 -1.63 7.32 10.53
CA THR A 66 -0.28 7.82 10.85
C THR A 66 0.00 9.23 10.28
N HIS A 67 -0.99 9.94 9.72
CA HIS A 67 -0.85 11.24 9.05
C HIS A 67 0.14 11.28 7.84
N ILE A 68 0.93 10.22 7.60
CA ILE A 68 1.89 10.06 6.50
C ILE A 68 1.18 10.06 5.13
N SER A 69 -0.06 9.57 5.08
CA SER A 69 -0.87 9.52 3.85
C SER A 69 -1.09 10.88 3.19
N THR A 70 -1.06 11.96 3.98
CA THR A 70 -1.24 13.34 3.48
C THR A 70 0.02 13.88 2.79
N ILE A 71 1.20 13.44 3.27
CA ILE A 71 2.52 13.90 2.86
C ILE A 71 3.02 13.14 1.62
N THR A 72 2.69 11.85 1.53
CA THR A 72 3.13 10.95 0.46
C THR A 72 2.28 11.09 -0.81
N ASP A 73 2.92 10.93 -1.97
CA ASP A 73 2.24 10.98 -3.27
C ASP A 73 1.70 9.63 -3.70
N SER A 74 2.41 8.55 -3.34
CA SER A 74 2.00 7.17 -3.62
C SER A 74 2.08 6.33 -2.36
N ILE A 75 1.13 5.39 -2.22
CA ILE A 75 1.05 4.47 -1.08
C ILE A 75 0.84 3.06 -1.63
N ILE A 76 1.82 2.19 -1.38
CA ILE A 76 1.74 0.75 -1.65
C ILE A 76 1.48 0.07 -0.31
N LEU A 77 0.39 -0.68 -0.21
CA LEU A 77 0.04 -1.45 0.97
C LEU A 77 0.35 -2.93 0.72
N LEU A 78 1.10 -3.53 1.64
CA LEU A 78 1.32 -4.96 1.73
C LEU A 78 0.54 -5.51 2.92
N ARG A 79 -0.20 -6.60 2.75
CA ARG A 79 -0.96 -7.24 3.81
C ARG A 79 -0.93 -8.75 3.73
N TYR A 80 -1.09 -9.39 4.89
CA TYR A 80 -1.46 -10.78 4.94
C TYR A 80 -2.96 -10.94 4.69
N VAL A 81 -3.31 -11.99 3.96
CA VAL A 81 -4.68 -12.37 3.62
C VAL A 81 -4.82 -13.84 3.99
N GLU A 82 -5.64 -14.13 4.99
CA GLU A 82 -5.97 -15.51 5.33
C GLU A 82 -7.05 -16.01 4.37
N THR A 83 -6.81 -17.14 3.70
CA THR A 83 -7.76 -17.73 2.76
C THR A 83 -7.65 -19.24 2.83
N PHE A 84 -8.77 -19.91 3.12
CA PHE A 84 -8.83 -21.38 3.28
C PHE A 84 -7.80 -21.95 4.27
N GLY A 85 -7.50 -21.22 5.36
CA GLY A 85 -6.50 -21.63 6.35
C GLY A 85 -5.05 -21.41 5.91
N GLU A 86 -4.81 -20.80 4.75
CA GLU A 86 -3.50 -20.41 4.27
C GLU A 86 -3.27 -18.91 4.39
N MET A 87 -2.08 -18.54 4.90
CA MET A 87 -1.63 -17.16 4.97
C MET A 87 -0.99 -16.75 3.65
N ARG A 88 -1.74 -15.98 2.86
CA ARG A 88 -1.30 -15.41 1.59
C ARG A 88 -0.87 -13.96 1.78
N ARG A 89 -0.17 -13.39 0.79
CA ARG A 89 0.30 -12.01 0.83
C ARG A 89 -0.34 -11.23 -0.31
N GLY A 90 -0.91 -10.07 0.00
CA GLY A 90 -1.56 -9.17 -0.93
C GLY A 90 -0.86 -7.83 -1.03
N LEU A 91 -0.80 -7.28 -2.25
CA LEU A 91 -0.29 -5.96 -2.58
C LEU A 91 -1.40 -5.16 -3.23
N THR A 92 -1.54 -3.90 -2.83
CA THR A 92 -2.41 -2.95 -3.50
C THR A 92 -1.82 -1.54 -3.47
N VAL A 93 -2.14 -0.75 -4.49
CA VAL A 93 -1.82 0.67 -4.52
C VAL A 93 -3.03 1.42 -3.95
N LEU A 94 -2.89 1.99 -2.76
CA LEU A 94 -3.99 2.74 -2.12
C LEU A 94 -4.14 4.14 -2.70
N LYS A 95 -3.04 4.72 -3.16
CA LYS A 95 -2.95 6.09 -3.64
C LYS A 95 -1.82 6.21 -4.64
N MET A 96 -2.06 6.97 -5.70
CA MET A 96 -1.03 7.45 -6.63
C MET A 96 -1.47 8.81 -7.18
N ARG A 97 -0.77 9.88 -6.79
CA ARG A 97 -1.03 11.22 -7.34
C ARG A 97 -0.47 11.34 -8.74
N GLY A 98 -1.24 11.96 -9.64
CA GLY A 98 -0.80 12.24 -11.01
C GLY A 98 -0.84 11.04 -11.96
N SER A 99 -1.37 9.89 -11.54
CA SER A 99 -1.55 8.72 -12.40
C SER A 99 -2.73 7.86 -11.98
N MET A 100 -3.32 7.15 -12.94
CA MET A 100 -4.22 6.03 -12.64
C MET A 100 -3.41 4.86 -12.09
N HIS A 101 -4.01 4.08 -11.20
CA HIS A 101 -3.41 2.87 -10.65
C HIS A 101 -4.42 1.72 -10.63
N ASP A 102 -3.91 0.50 -10.61
CA ASP A 102 -4.73 -0.70 -10.46
C ASP A 102 -5.40 -0.70 -9.08
N LYS A 103 -6.71 -1.01 -9.07
CA LYS A 103 -7.55 -1.03 -7.87
C LYS A 103 -7.69 -2.44 -7.29
N ASP A 104 -7.18 -3.45 -7.99
CA ASP A 104 -7.19 -4.83 -7.50
C ASP A 104 -6.18 -5.01 -6.36
N ILE A 105 -6.53 -5.85 -5.39
CA ILE A 105 -5.57 -6.41 -4.44
C ILE A 105 -5.02 -7.68 -5.08
N ARG A 106 -3.73 -7.67 -5.41
CA ARG A 106 -3.06 -8.79 -6.08
C ARG A 106 -2.29 -9.62 -5.09
N GLU A 107 -2.36 -10.93 -5.21
CA GLU A 107 -1.45 -11.80 -4.50
C GLU A 107 -0.01 -11.53 -4.94
N PHE A 108 0.95 -11.69 -4.04
CA PHE A 108 2.35 -11.79 -4.40
C PHE A 108 3.07 -12.90 -3.64
N HIS A 109 4.11 -13.46 -4.25
CA HIS A 109 5.03 -14.37 -3.59
C HIS A 109 6.46 -13.87 -3.74
N ILE A 110 7.33 -14.31 -2.83
CA ILE A 110 8.77 -14.00 -2.87
C ILE A 110 9.50 -15.34 -2.89
N ASP A 111 10.36 -15.52 -3.89
CA ASP A 111 11.24 -16.69 -4.01
C ASP A 111 12.71 -16.25 -4.16
N GLY A 112 13.61 -17.19 -4.52
CA GLY A 112 15.04 -16.90 -4.67
C GLY A 112 15.39 -15.88 -5.77
N SER A 113 14.46 -15.54 -6.65
CA SER A 113 14.61 -14.53 -7.72
C SER A 113 13.94 -13.19 -7.39
N GLY A 114 13.23 -13.10 -6.28
CA GLY A 114 12.61 -11.86 -5.80
C GLY A 114 11.08 -11.95 -5.71
N MET A 115 10.43 -10.79 -5.85
CA MET A 115 8.98 -10.65 -5.69
C MET A 115 8.24 -10.80 -7.01
N HIS A 116 7.19 -11.62 -7.01
CA HIS A 116 6.34 -11.90 -8.16
C HIS A 116 4.88 -11.57 -7.87
N LEU A 117 4.26 -10.77 -8.74
CA LEU A 117 2.83 -10.46 -8.67
C LEU A 117 2.00 -11.57 -9.32
N GLY A 118 1.05 -12.10 -8.56
CA GLY A 118 0.07 -13.08 -8.98
C GLY A 118 -1.27 -12.47 -9.42
N ARG A 119 -2.32 -13.27 -9.29
CA ARG A 119 -3.68 -12.89 -9.67
C ARG A 119 -4.34 -12.01 -8.58
N PRO A 120 -5.32 -11.19 -8.95
CA PRO A 120 -6.20 -10.53 -7.98
C PRO A 120 -6.90 -11.54 -7.07
N PHE A 121 -7.07 -11.20 -5.80
CA PHE A 121 -7.99 -11.93 -4.92
C PHE A 121 -9.43 -11.73 -5.43
N ARG A 122 -10.18 -12.83 -5.52
CA ARG A 122 -11.61 -12.85 -5.88
C ARG A 122 -12.36 -13.62 -4.81
N GLY A 123 -13.63 -13.28 -4.56
CA GLY A 123 -14.48 -13.97 -3.56
C GLY A 123 -14.16 -13.65 -2.10
N VAL A 124 -13.24 -12.73 -1.84
CA VAL A 124 -12.85 -12.31 -0.48
C VAL A 124 -13.07 -10.80 -0.33
N SER A 125 -13.89 -10.43 0.64
CA SER A 125 -14.15 -9.04 1.03
C SER A 125 -13.53 -8.73 2.39
N GLY A 126 -13.29 -7.45 2.67
CA GLY A 126 -12.77 -7.02 3.98
C GLY A 126 -11.26 -7.21 4.16
N ILE A 127 -10.50 -7.44 3.09
CA ILE A 127 -9.02 -7.55 3.16
C ILE A 127 -8.38 -6.29 3.78
N LEU A 128 -8.93 -5.11 3.48
CA LEU A 128 -8.44 -3.83 4.03
C LEU A 128 -8.91 -3.56 5.45
N SER A 129 -10.03 -4.13 5.89
CA SER A 129 -10.47 -4.00 7.28
C SER A 129 -9.82 -5.06 8.18
N GLY A 130 -9.41 -6.19 7.61
CA GLY A 130 -8.97 -7.38 8.34
C GLY A 130 -10.11 -8.27 8.83
N HIS A 131 -11.36 -7.88 8.54
CA HIS A 131 -12.54 -8.69 8.80
C HIS A 131 -12.93 -9.39 7.51
N PHE A 132 -12.34 -10.57 7.29
CA PHE A 132 -12.53 -11.32 6.05
C PHE A 132 -13.94 -11.91 5.98
N VAL A 133 -14.66 -11.60 4.91
CA VAL A 133 -15.93 -12.25 4.56
C VAL A 133 -15.74 -12.97 3.24
N HIS A 134 -15.89 -14.29 3.26
CA HIS A 134 -15.88 -15.09 2.05
C HIS A 134 -17.29 -15.06 1.44
N ALA A 135 -17.42 -14.47 0.26
CA ALA A 135 -18.65 -14.60 -0.51
C ALA A 135 -18.54 -15.88 -1.35
N PRO A 136 -19.47 -16.84 -1.21
CA PRO A 136 -19.48 -18.00 -2.08
C PRO A 136 -19.60 -17.53 -3.54
N SER A 137 -18.92 -18.23 -4.45
CA SER A 137 -18.67 -17.78 -5.82
C SER A 137 -19.95 -17.52 -6.64
N ASP A 138 -21.05 -18.18 -6.28
CA ASP A 138 -22.38 -17.99 -6.86
C ASP A 138 -23.02 -16.65 -6.45
N GLU A 139 -22.70 -16.12 -5.26
CA GLU A 139 -23.17 -14.82 -4.79
C GLU A 139 -22.41 -13.68 -5.48
N VAL A 140 -21.11 -13.83 -5.69
CA VAL A 140 -20.29 -12.87 -6.46
C VAL A 140 -20.78 -12.79 -7.90
N GLN A 141 -21.10 -13.94 -8.52
CA GLN A 141 -21.66 -13.98 -9.87
C GLN A 141 -23.04 -13.31 -9.92
N ARG A 142 -23.95 -13.64 -8.99
CA ARG A 142 -25.28 -13.00 -8.88
C ARG A 142 -25.20 -11.49 -8.73
N ILE A 143 -24.31 -10.99 -7.87
CA ILE A 143 -24.11 -9.54 -7.67
C ILE A 143 -23.54 -8.90 -8.95
N THR A 144 -22.55 -9.54 -9.58
CA THR A 144 -21.95 -9.04 -10.82
C THR A 144 -22.98 -8.94 -11.94
N ASP A 145 -23.83 -9.96 -12.07
CA ASP A 145 -24.90 -10.02 -13.08
C ASP A 145 -25.97 -8.96 -12.80
N MET A 146 -26.35 -8.77 -11.53
CA MET A 146 -27.32 -7.74 -11.11
C MET A 146 -26.86 -6.31 -11.44
N PHE A 147 -25.54 -6.05 -11.44
CA PHE A 147 -24.97 -4.74 -11.79
C PHE A 147 -24.49 -4.65 -13.25
N ALA A 148 -24.46 -5.76 -14.00
CA ALA A 148 -24.12 -5.77 -15.43
C ALA A 148 -25.29 -5.31 -16.32
N ASP A 149 -26.54 -5.47 -15.85
CA ASP A 149 -27.77 -5.10 -16.56
C ASP A 149 -28.02 -3.59 -16.69
N GLY A 150 -27.15 -2.74 -16.14
CA GLY A 150 -27.24 -1.28 -16.21
C GLY A 150 -26.58 -0.62 -17.44
N LYS A 151 -25.97 -1.38 -18.37
CA LYS A 151 -25.41 -0.77 -19.60
C LYS A 151 -26.54 -0.40 -20.57
N PRO A 152 -26.68 0.88 -20.99
CA PRO A 152 -27.68 1.24 -21.98
C PRO A 152 -27.35 0.53 -23.29
N ARG A 153 -28.33 -0.21 -23.82
CA ARG A 153 -28.28 -0.73 -25.18
C ARG A 153 -28.07 0.45 -26.12
N ARG A 154 -26.87 0.58 -26.69
CA ARG A 154 -26.61 1.54 -27.76
C ARG A 154 -27.45 1.12 -28.96
N SER A 155 -28.46 1.94 -29.30
CA SER A 155 -29.09 1.99 -30.61
C SER A 155 -28.15 2.59 -31.64
#